data_AF-A0A9E1T8B2-F1
#
_entry.id   AF-A0A9E1T8B2-F1
#
_cell.length_a   1.000
_cell.length_b   1.000
_cell.length_c   1.000
_cell.angle_alpha   90.00
_cell.angle_beta   90.00
_cell.angle_gamma   90.00
#
_symmetry.space_group_name_H-M   'P 1'
#
loop_
_entity.id
_entity.type
_entity.pdbx_description
1 polymer ?
#
loop_
_entity_poly.entity_id
_entity_poly.type
_entity_poly.pdbx_seq_one_letter_code
_entity_poly.pdbx_strand_id
1 'polypeptide(L)'
;MLAAYPPDRLRGKAACLAQIEEAMKEGIAPEDLLQAVQAYAADSAGFTRSKVCFSDNWFHSRRWQAYVEKQAEDRGKTAALQADHHARLACWISDRSPMCKHITAPQVMALLASKLVSQAQIQAAGLRT
;
A
#
# COMPACT_ATOMS: atom_id res chain seq x y z
N MET A 1 10.61 13.56 3.57
CA MET A 1 9.48 13.73 4.51
C MET A 1 9.10 15.19 4.71
N LEU A 2 9.95 16.03 5.32
CA LEU A 2 9.57 17.41 5.65
C LEU A 2 9.23 18.27 4.42
N ALA A 3 9.92 18.04 3.29
CA ALA A 3 9.65 18.72 2.02
C ALA A 3 8.28 18.37 1.40
N ALA A 4 7.66 17.26 1.82
CA ALA A 4 6.32 16.87 1.36
C ALA A 4 5.20 17.47 2.23
N TYR A 5 5.54 18.09 3.36
CA TYR A 5 4.57 18.75 4.22
C TYR A 5 4.21 20.12 3.63
N PRO A 6 2.95 20.60 3.74
CA PRO A 6 2.56 21.89 3.19
C PRO A 6 3.42 23.05 3.72
N PRO A 7 4.01 23.87 2.83
CA PRO A 7 5.03 24.86 3.21
C PRO A 7 4.48 25.97 4.12
N ASP A 8 3.20 26.31 3.98
CA ASP A 8 2.48 27.30 4.80
C ASP A 8 2.28 26.85 6.26
N ARG A 9 2.58 25.58 6.57
CA ARG A 9 2.33 24.92 7.86
C ARG A 9 3.60 24.28 8.44
N LEU A 10 4.75 24.53 7.82
CA LEU A 10 6.05 24.10 8.33
C LEU A 10 6.48 24.96 9.51
N ARG A 11 6.73 24.31 10.66
CA ARG A 11 7.24 24.93 11.88
C ARG A 11 8.13 23.95 12.65
N GLY A 12 9.10 24.46 13.39
CA GLY A 12 9.91 23.64 14.30
C GLY A 12 10.69 22.53 13.59
N LYS A 13 11.41 22.87 12.50
CA LYS A 13 12.11 21.88 11.64
C LYS A 13 13.01 20.93 12.45
N ALA A 14 13.79 21.44 13.39
CA ALA A 14 14.66 20.62 14.24
C ALA A 14 13.86 19.61 15.08
N ALA A 15 12.76 20.05 15.70
CA ALA A 15 11.87 19.17 16.45
C ALA A 15 11.22 18.11 15.54
N CYS A 16 10.79 18.49 14.33
CA CYS A 16 10.25 17.55 13.36
C CYS A 16 11.28 16.47 12.98
N LEU A 17 12.52 16.87 12.72
CA LEU A 17 13.59 15.92 12.36
C LEU A 17 13.90 14.95 13.50
N ALA A 18 13.96 15.44 14.75
CA ALA A 18 14.16 14.57 15.91
C ALA A 18 13.01 13.56 16.09
N GLN A 19 11.76 13.98 15.88
CA GLN A 19 10.59 13.09 15.95
C GLN A 19 10.56 12.07 14.81
N ILE A 20 10.98 12.47 13.60
CA ILE A 20 11.14 11.56 12.46
C ILE A 20 12.20 10.50 12.76
N GLU A 21 13.36 10.91 13.27
CA GLU A 21 14.44 9.99 13.63
C GLU A 21 14.00 8.99 14.70
N GLU A 22 13.24 9.46 15.70
CA GLU A 22 12.69 8.59 16.74
C GLU A 22 11.69 7.57 16.16
N ALA A 23 10.77 8.01 15.29
CA ALA A 23 9.85 7.10 14.61
C ALA A 23 10.59 6.02 13.79
N MET A 24 11.71 6.38 13.15
CA MET A 24 12.54 5.44 12.42
C MET A 24 13.25 4.44 13.35
N LYS A 25 13.70 4.88 14.53
CA LYS A 25 14.25 3.99 15.57
C LYS A 25 13.21 3.02 16.11
N GLU A 26 11.94 3.44 16.17
CA GLU A 26 10.80 2.60 16.51
C GLU A 26 10.40 1.61 15.39
N GLY A 27 11.09 1.62 14.25
CA GLY A 27 10.89 0.67 13.16
C GLY A 27 9.92 1.14 12.09
N ILE A 28 9.51 2.41 12.09
CA ILE A 28 8.66 2.96 11.03
C ILE A 28 9.50 3.16 9.76
N ALA A 29 9.04 2.57 8.66
CA ALA A 29 9.68 2.74 7.37
C ALA A 29 9.64 4.21 6.92
N PRO A 30 10.75 4.78 6.43
CA PRO A 30 10.78 6.14 5.91
C PRO A 30 9.72 6.43 4.84
N GLU A 31 9.41 5.42 4.03
CA GLU A 31 8.45 5.47 2.93
C GLU A 31 7.01 5.57 3.44
N ASP A 32 6.68 4.86 4.52
CA ASP A 32 5.35 4.89 5.15
C ASP A 32 5.10 6.25 5.81
N LEU A 33 6.12 6.81 6.46
CA LEU A 33 6.03 8.14 7.05
C LEU A 33 5.94 9.23 5.98
N LEU A 34 6.63 9.08 4.84
CA LEU A 34 6.50 9.98 3.70
C LEU A 34 5.08 9.94 3.11
N GLN A 35 4.53 8.75 2.89
CA GLN A 35 3.16 8.57 2.40
C GLN A 35 2.14 9.13 3.39
N ALA A 36 2.36 8.98 4.71
CA ALA A 36 1.50 9.57 5.73
C ALA A 36 1.48 11.11 5.64
N VAL A 37 2.63 11.75 5.42
CA VAL A 37 2.72 13.20 5.22
C VAL A 37 1.96 13.63 3.95
N GLN A 38 2.12 12.89 2.85
CA GLN A 38 1.42 13.17 1.59
C GLN A 38 -0.09 13.01 1.72
N ALA A 39 -0.55 11.95 2.38
CA ALA A 39 -1.96 11.71 2.64
C ALA A 39 -2.57 12.82 3.49
N TYR A 40 -1.88 13.22 4.57
CA TYR A 40 -2.32 14.35 5.38
C TYR A 40 -2.35 15.67 4.61
N ALA A 41 -1.36 15.92 3.74
CA ALA A 41 -1.33 17.11 2.88
C ALA A 41 -2.53 17.14 1.92
N ALA A 42 -2.90 15.99 1.35
CA ALA A 42 -4.07 15.85 0.48
C ALA A 42 -5.39 16.05 1.25
N ASP A 43 -5.56 15.38 2.40
CA ASP A 43 -6.76 15.47 3.23
C ASP A 43 -7.02 16.89 3.74
N SER A 44 -5.96 17.65 3.98
CA SER A 44 -6.02 19.02 4.51
C SER A 44 -5.86 20.10 3.44
N ALA A 45 -5.93 19.72 2.15
CA ALA A 45 -5.91 20.67 1.05
C ALA A 45 -7.13 21.60 1.13
N GLY A 46 -6.90 22.90 0.98
CA GLY A 46 -7.96 23.91 1.08
C GLY A 46 -8.46 24.22 2.50
N PHE A 47 -7.95 23.54 3.54
CA PHE A 47 -8.31 23.87 4.91
C PHE A 47 -7.63 25.17 5.38
N THR A 48 -8.32 25.91 6.24
CA THR A 48 -7.78 27.10 6.89
C THR A 48 -6.72 26.72 7.91
N ARG A 49 -5.80 27.65 8.19
CA ARG A 49 -4.69 27.47 9.15
C ARG A 49 -5.15 27.09 10.57
N SER A 50 -6.39 27.41 10.95
CA SER A 50 -7.00 27.02 12.24
C SER A 50 -7.50 25.56 12.29
N LYS A 51 -7.66 24.91 11.13
CA LYS A 51 -8.18 23.53 11.01
C LYS A 51 -7.09 22.49 10.71
N VAL A 52 -5.82 22.90 10.80
CA VAL A 52 -4.67 22.08 10.40
C VAL A 52 -3.58 22.12 11.47
N CYS A 53 -2.85 21.02 11.60
CA CYS A 53 -1.66 20.95 12.43
C CYS A 53 -0.45 21.55 11.71
N PHE A 54 0.38 22.28 12.46
CA PHE A 54 1.77 22.54 12.07
C PHE A 54 2.59 21.27 12.16
N SER A 55 3.66 21.19 11.36
CA SER A 55 4.49 19.99 11.26
C SER A 55 5.02 19.52 12.62
N ASP A 56 5.51 20.43 13.46
CA ASP A 56 6.02 20.09 14.80
C ASP A 56 4.96 19.42 15.67
N ASN A 57 3.77 20.01 15.74
CA ASN A 57 2.64 19.46 16.48
C ASN A 57 2.19 18.11 15.88
N TRP A 58 2.15 17.99 14.56
CA TRP A 58 1.69 16.78 13.88
C TRP A 58 2.64 15.59 14.13
N PHE A 59 3.95 15.82 14.03
CA PHE A 59 4.96 14.80 14.35
C PHE A 59 4.98 14.46 15.85
N HIS A 60 4.97 15.47 16.72
CA HIS A 60 5.01 15.28 18.17
C HIS A 60 3.77 14.55 18.71
N SER A 61 2.57 14.90 18.22
CA SER A 61 1.31 14.24 18.64
C SER A 61 1.09 12.87 18.00
N ARG A 62 2.04 12.37 17.20
CA ARG A 62 1.97 11.09 16.50
C ARG A 62 0.71 10.87 15.66
N ARG A 63 0.08 11.96 15.18
CA ARG A 63 -1.10 11.88 14.30
C ARG A 63 -0.87 11.10 13.01
N TRP A 64 0.39 10.98 12.60
CA TRP A 64 0.83 10.18 11.47
C TRP A 64 0.66 8.67 11.66
N GLN A 65 0.58 8.15 12.89
CA GLN A 65 0.44 6.72 13.16
C GLN A 65 -0.83 6.14 12.52
N ALA A 66 -1.97 6.83 12.67
CA ALA A 66 -3.23 6.41 12.06
C ALA A 66 -3.14 6.33 10.52
N TYR A 67 -2.35 7.20 9.90
CA TYR A 67 -2.11 7.14 8.46
C TYR A 67 -1.24 5.95 8.06
N VAL A 68 -0.21 5.63 8.84
CA VAL A 68 0.66 4.47 8.60
C VAL A 68 -0.12 3.16 8.80
N GLU A 69 -0.90 3.06 9.87
CA GLU A 69 -1.76 1.90 10.15
C GLU A 69 -2.77 1.68 9.02
N LYS A 70 -3.45 2.74 8.58
CA LYS A 70 -4.37 2.68 7.45
C LYS A 70 -3.68 2.21 6.16
N GLN A 71 -2.48 2.72 5.87
CA GLN A 71 -1.71 2.27 4.70
C GLN A 71 -1.38 0.77 4.78
N ALA A 72 -0.97 0.27 5.95
CA ALA A 72 -0.70 -1.14 6.16
C ALA A 72 -1.98 -1.99 5.99
N GLU A 73 -3.11 -1.53 6.52
CA GLU A 73 -4.41 -2.17 6.36
C GLU A 73 -4.83 -2.22 4.89
N ASP A 74 -4.70 -1.12 4.15
CA ASP A 74 -5.07 -1.03 2.74
C ASP A 74 -4.17 -1.91 1.85
N ARG A 75 -2.87 -2.00 2.16
CA ARG A 75 -1.97 -2.97 1.52
C ARG A 75 -2.39 -4.41 1.82
N GLY A 76 -2.73 -4.71 3.07
CA GLY A 76 -3.22 -6.03 3.49
C GLY A 76 -4.50 -6.42 2.77
N LYS A 77 -5.48 -5.53 2.68
CA LYS A 77 -6.74 -5.74 1.93
C LYS A 77 -6.49 -5.99 0.46
N THR A 78 -5.62 -5.18 -0.17
CA THR A 78 -5.28 -5.33 -1.58
C THR A 78 -4.59 -6.67 -1.84
N ALA A 79 -3.65 -7.07 -0.99
CA ALA A 79 -2.97 -8.36 -1.09
C ALA A 79 -3.94 -9.54 -0.89
N ALA A 80 -4.87 -9.44 0.06
CA ALA A 80 -5.90 -10.45 0.30
C ALA A 80 -6.82 -10.61 -0.91
N LEU A 81 -7.33 -9.50 -1.47
CA LEU A 81 -8.17 -9.52 -2.67
C LEU A 81 -7.42 -10.13 -3.87
N GLN A 82 -6.13 -9.82 -4.02
CA GLN A 82 -5.31 -10.42 -5.08
C GLN A 82 -5.10 -11.91 -4.86
N ALA A 83 -4.84 -12.35 -3.62
CA ALA A 83 -4.69 -13.76 -3.26
C ALA A 83 -5.99 -14.54 -3.50
N ASP A 84 -7.14 -14.02 -3.06
CA ASP A 84 -8.46 -14.61 -3.29
C ASP A 84 -8.78 -14.73 -4.77
N HIS A 85 -8.47 -13.68 -5.54
CA HIS A 85 -8.63 -13.69 -6.98
C HIS A 85 -7.74 -14.78 -7.63
N HIS A 86 -6.46 -14.85 -7.26
CA HIS A 86 -5.55 -15.88 -7.77
C HIS A 86 -5.98 -17.29 -7.38
N ALA A 87 -6.44 -17.51 -6.14
CA ALA A 87 -6.95 -18.79 -5.68
C ALA A 87 -8.14 -19.24 -6.52
N ARG A 88 -9.08 -18.33 -6.80
CA ARG A 88 -10.24 -18.62 -7.68
C ARG A 88 -9.81 -19.05 -9.08
N LEU A 89 -8.82 -18.38 -9.66
CA LEU A 89 -8.29 -18.75 -10.98
C LEU A 89 -7.58 -20.11 -10.95
N ALA A 90 -6.82 -20.41 -9.91
CA ALA A 90 -6.16 -21.70 -9.72
C ALA A 90 -7.17 -22.86 -9.60
N CYS A 91 -8.30 -22.65 -8.90
CA CYS A 91 -9.41 -23.59 -8.87
C CYS A 91 -9.97 -23.86 -10.27
N TRP A 92 -10.24 -22.82 -11.07
CA TRP A 92 -10.73 -22.99 -12.43
C TRP A 92 -9.79 -23.82 -13.31
N ILE A 93 -8.48 -23.57 -13.22
CA ILE A 93 -7.46 -24.31 -13.97
C ILE A 93 -7.43 -25.78 -13.52
N SER A 94 -7.51 -26.03 -12.21
CA SER A 94 -7.47 -27.38 -11.64
C SER A 94 -8.70 -28.20 -12.06
N ASP A 95 -9.88 -27.58 -12.05
CA ASP A 95 -11.14 -28.20 -12.47
C ASP A 95 -11.33 -28.26 -13.99
N ARG A 96 -10.39 -27.68 -14.77
CA ARG A 96 -10.50 -27.50 -16.23
C ARG A 96 -11.82 -26.82 -16.63
N SER A 97 -12.20 -25.83 -15.84
CA SER A 97 -13.47 -25.11 -15.99
C SER A 97 -13.57 -24.41 -17.36
N PRO A 98 -14.76 -24.34 -17.98
CA PRO A 98 -14.99 -23.52 -19.17
C PRO A 98 -14.64 -22.04 -18.97
N MET A 99 -14.53 -21.57 -17.73
CA MET A 99 -14.13 -20.20 -17.39
C MET A 99 -12.65 -19.92 -17.63
N CYS A 100 -11.81 -20.96 -17.81
CA CYS A 100 -10.40 -20.79 -18.15
C CYS A 100 -10.18 -19.89 -19.37
N LYS A 101 -11.11 -19.87 -20.34
CA LYS A 101 -11.05 -18.99 -21.53
C LYS A 101 -10.96 -17.49 -21.22
N HIS A 102 -11.31 -17.07 -20.00
CA HIS A 102 -11.25 -15.67 -19.56
C HIS A 102 -9.95 -15.31 -18.83
N ILE A 103 -9.09 -16.30 -18.56
CA ILE A 103 -7.81 -16.07 -17.90
C ILE A 103 -6.85 -15.46 -18.92
N THR A 104 -6.29 -14.30 -18.58
CA THR A 104 -5.38 -13.57 -19.46
C THR A 104 -3.94 -14.04 -19.28
N ALA A 105 -3.08 -13.87 -20.28
CA ALA A 105 -1.66 -14.24 -20.19
C ALA A 105 -0.93 -13.61 -18.98
N PRO A 106 -1.14 -12.32 -18.64
CA PRO A 106 -0.58 -11.76 -17.40
C PRO A 106 -1.03 -12.48 -16.12
N GLN A 107 -2.29 -12.91 -16.05
CA GLN A 107 -2.80 -13.68 -14.91
C GLN A 107 -2.16 -15.07 -14.86
N VAL A 108 -2.01 -15.75 -16.00
CA VAL A 108 -1.30 -17.04 -16.07
C VAL A 108 0.14 -16.90 -15.56
N MET A 109 0.85 -15.87 -16.00
CA MET A 109 2.22 -15.57 -15.55
C MET A 109 2.28 -15.28 -14.05
N ALA A 110 1.31 -14.54 -13.49
CA ALA A 110 1.22 -14.29 -12.06
C ALA A 110 0.93 -15.57 -11.24
N LEU A 111 0.07 -16.46 -11.75
CA LEU A 111 -0.22 -17.75 -11.12
C LEU A 111 0.99 -18.71 -11.14
N LEU A 112 1.77 -18.70 -12.23
CA LEU A 112 3.04 -19.43 -12.31
C LEU A 112 4.09 -18.87 -11.34
N ALA A 113 4.25 -17.54 -11.31
CA ALA A 113 5.21 -16.89 -10.44
C ALA A 113 4.89 -17.12 -8.95
N SER A 114 3.61 -17.14 -8.60
CA SER A 114 3.13 -17.47 -7.25
C SER A 114 3.12 -18.97 -6.94
N LYS A 115 3.49 -19.82 -7.90
CA LYS A 115 3.50 -21.30 -7.79
C LYS A 115 2.15 -21.90 -7.39
N LEU A 116 1.05 -21.19 -7.61
CA LEU A 116 -0.31 -21.68 -7.32
C LEU A 116 -0.77 -22.72 -8.34
N VAL A 117 -0.18 -22.71 -9.53
CA VAL A 117 -0.41 -23.70 -10.59
C VAL A 117 0.91 -24.02 -11.30
N SER A 118 0.98 -25.21 -11.88
CA SER A 118 2.11 -25.66 -12.70
C SER A 118 1.88 -25.41 -14.19
N GLN A 119 2.97 -25.36 -14.97
CA GLN A 119 2.90 -25.28 -16.43
C GLN A 119 2.07 -26.42 -17.03
N ALA A 120 2.18 -27.64 -16.48
CA ALA A 120 1.41 -28.79 -16.94
C ALA A 120 -0.10 -28.59 -16.75
N GLN A 121 -0.54 -28.00 -15.62
CA GLN A 121 -1.95 -27.71 -15.37
C GLN A 121 -2.50 -26.64 -16.32
N ILE A 122 -1.71 -25.60 -16.61
CA ILE A 122 -2.07 -24.54 -17.58
C ILE A 122 -2.28 -25.13 -18.97
N GLN A 123 -1.35 -25.96 -19.44
CA GLN A 123 -1.46 -26.62 -20.75
C GLN A 123 -2.65 -27.59 -20.79
N ALA A 124 -2.87 -28.35 -19.72
CA ALA A 124 -4.02 -29.27 -19.61
C ALA A 124 -5.38 -28.54 -19.60
N ALA A 125 -5.41 -27.30 -19.13
CA ALA A 125 -6.59 -26.43 -19.17
C ALA A 125 -6.74 -25.68 -20.52
N GLY A 126 -5.86 -25.94 -21.49
CA GLY A 126 -5.90 -25.33 -22.82
C GLY A 126 -5.43 -23.87 -22.87
N LEU A 127 -4.76 -23.40 -21.82
CA LEU A 127 -4.22 -22.04 -21.73
C LEU A 127 -2.81 -21.99 -22.30
N ARG A 128 -2.49 -20.89 -22.97
CA ARG A 128 -1.14 -20.60 -23.48
C ARG A 128 -0.50 -19.53 -22.60
N THR A 129 0.76 -19.76 -22.22
CA THR A 129 1.64 -18.77 -21.58
C THR A 129 2.07 -17.71 -22.57
#